data_AF-A0A2R5GC39-F1
#
_entry.id   AF-A0A2R5GC39-F1
#
_cell.length_a   1.000
_cell.length_b   1.000
_cell.length_c   1.000
_cell.angle_alpha   90.00
_cell.angle_beta   90.00
_cell.angle_gamma   90.00
#
_symmetry.space_group_name_H-M   'P 1'
#
loop_
_entity.id
_entity.type
_entity.pdbx_description
1 polymer ?
#
loop_
_entity_poly.entity_id
_entity_poly.type
_entity_poly.pdbx_seq_one_letter_code
_entity_poly.pdbx_strand_id
1 'polypeptide(L)'
;MPNNSAAQLLLLLLLPALCTRARAQGSVTLTPGAAELSVTAVGESFFRVQVQVDRGVEDEDQWVAFGVGQDAAASCGMGSSSLVVGRLCSSETCGDATAVQMYETNGYSGVTSNTNSDGTLRNASISREGTVLTLNFEADIIGAESLIDSRCVIWAAGALTTDSANDHLERHFSANGETMRRSSISVNFAALAASPIDSPAPTPQPSDAPSNPVGTIEAFNGDLDVTYQVTASGATRIVARYPMTSGWIGIGLSDDGSMVGSHAVIGGLGVSDLPASVGEYQLKSYGTPSLYTGSSEMSDASVTVDGGVMEVSFTATSIAGRTLDASGDDHIVFAVYQGSTFGRQHDNAGNARVNWTSPVPSSVSQMSAFQTLLFAIIAMRAAVRA
;
A
#
# COMPACT_ATOMS: atom_id res chain seq x y z
N MET A 1 68.58 20.94 -36.58
CA MET A 1 67.19 20.93 -37.09
C MET A 1 67.21 20.26 -38.47
N PRO A 2 66.32 19.33 -38.82
CA PRO A 2 65.37 18.56 -38.01
C PRO A 2 65.83 17.09 -37.82
N ASN A 3 65.60 16.54 -36.62
CA ASN A 3 65.77 15.12 -36.33
C ASN A 3 64.40 14.43 -36.43
N ASN A 4 64.30 13.45 -37.33
CA ASN A 4 63.19 12.49 -37.39
C ASN A 4 63.42 11.42 -36.32
N SER A 5 62.61 11.45 -35.26
CA SER A 5 62.58 10.39 -34.25
C SER A 5 61.65 9.27 -34.66
N ALA A 6 62.20 8.07 -34.57
CA ALA A 6 61.59 6.80 -34.88
C ALA A 6 60.40 6.44 -33.98
N ALA A 7 59.48 5.70 -34.58
CA ALA A 7 58.35 5.04 -33.94
C ALA A 7 58.82 3.99 -32.91
N GLN A 8 58.25 4.05 -31.70
CA GLN A 8 58.12 2.90 -30.82
C GLN A 8 56.63 2.72 -30.51
N LEU A 9 56.08 1.66 -31.11
CA LEU A 9 54.74 1.15 -30.87
C LEU A 9 54.82 0.25 -29.62
N LEU A 10 54.43 0.78 -28.45
CA LEU A 10 54.23 -0.03 -27.25
C LEU A 10 52.73 -0.29 -27.08
N LEU A 11 52.33 -1.51 -27.43
CA LEU A 11 50.99 -2.04 -27.28
C LEU A 11 50.76 -2.39 -25.80
N LEU A 12 50.20 -1.47 -25.01
CA LEU A 12 49.63 -1.77 -23.70
C LEU A 12 48.17 -2.19 -23.90
N LEU A 13 47.89 -3.48 -23.67
CA LEU A 13 46.56 -4.05 -23.51
C LEU A 13 45.90 -3.43 -22.26
N LEU A 14 45.03 -2.44 -22.46
CA LEU A 14 44.07 -2.02 -21.45
C LEU A 14 42.86 -2.97 -21.52
N LEU A 15 42.87 -3.97 -20.64
CA LEU A 15 41.66 -4.67 -20.22
C LEU A 15 40.64 -3.64 -19.73
N PRO A 16 39.38 -3.64 -20.21
CA PRO A 16 38.34 -2.89 -19.54
C PRO A 16 38.10 -3.57 -18.20
N ALA A 17 38.54 -2.93 -17.12
CA ALA A 17 38.04 -3.24 -15.79
C ALA A 17 36.51 -3.12 -15.83
N LEU A 18 35.82 -4.25 -15.72
CA LEU A 18 34.43 -4.34 -15.32
C LEU A 18 34.31 -3.72 -13.93
N CYS A 19 34.21 -2.40 -13.91
CA CYS A 19 33.90 -1.63 -12.73
C CYS A 19 32.38 -1.59 -12.65
N THR A 20 31.78 -2.67 -12.11
CA THR A 20 30.39 -2.69 -11.66
C THR A 20 30.28 -1.72 -10.48
N ARG A 21 30.11 -0.43 -10.80
CA ARG A 21 29.66 0.56 -9.82
C ARG A 21 28.22 0.19 -9.49
N ALA A 22 28.01 -0.43 -8.34
CA ALA A 22 26.71 -0.38 -7.68
C ALA A 22 26.36 1.11 -7.50
N ARG A 23 25.23 1.52 -8.07
CA ARG A 23 24.74 2.90 -8.08
C ARG A 23 23.43 2.92 -7.27
N ALA A 24 23.27 3.97 -6.47
CA ALA A 24 22.20 4.09 -5.50
C ALA A 24 20.93 4.64 -6.14
N GLN A 25 19.77 4.10 -5.72
CA GLN A 25 18.47 4.74 -5.91
C GLN A 25 18.53 6.17 -5.34
N GLY A 26 17.96 7.14 -6.06
CA GLY A 26 17.87 8.51 -5.60
C GLY A 26 16.88 8.64 -4.45
N SER A 27 17.28 8.28 -3.24
CA SER A 27 16.58 8.67 -2.03
C SER A 27 17.17 9.98 -1.53
N VAL A 28 16.30 10.87 -1.09
CA VAL A 28 16.72 12.05 -0.34
C VAL A 28 16.06 11.97 1.01
N THR A 29 16.89 11.74 2.03
CA THR A 29 16.51 11.92 3.42
C THR A 29 16.79 13.36 3.81
N LEU A 30 15.74 14.08 4.18
CA LEU A 30 15.82 15.44 4.68
C LEU A 30 15.45 15.40 6.16
N THR A 31 16.24 16.08 7.00
CA THR A 31 15.95 16.24 8.43
C THR A 31 15.58 17.70 8.76
N PRO A 32 14.48 18.25 8.23
CA PRO A 32 14.06 19.59 8.56
C PRO A 32 13.46 19.61 9.98
N GLY A 33 14.25 20.02 10.97
CA GLY A 33 13.81 20.09 12.36
C GLY A 33 13.68 18.70 13.00
N ALA A 34 12.46 18.32 13.40
CA ALA A 34 12.16 17.06 14.10
C ALA A 34 11.47 16.00 13.21
N ALA A 35 11.49 16.20 11.90
CA ALA A 35 10.94 15.26 10.95
C ALA A 35 12.04 14.68 10.05
N GLU A 36 11.90 13.42 9.69
CA GLU A 36 12.65 12.76 8.63
C GLU A 36 11.72 12.56 7.44
N LEU A 37 12.05 13.18 6.31
CA LEU A 37 11.34 13.01 5.05
C LEU A 37 12.19 12.16 4.12
N SER A 38 11.65 11.03 3.67
CA SER A 38 12.23 10.20 2.62
C SER A 38 11.31 10.22 1.39
N VAL A 39 11.88 10.57 0.24
CA VAL A 39 11.21 10.52 -1.05
C VAL A 39 12.00 9.59 -1.97
N THR A 40 11.33 8.60 -2.53
CA THR A 40 11.92 7.63 -3.46
C THR A 40 11.06 7.53 -4.72
N ALA A 41 11.65 7.71 -5.90
CA ALA A 41 10.94 7.43 -7.15
C ALA A 41 10.72 5.91 -7.28
N VAL A 42 9.46 5.50 -7.49
CA VAL A 42 9.07 4.09 -7.70
C VAL A 42 8.60 3.83 -9.14
N GLY A 43 8.48 4.88 -9.96
CA GLY A 43 8.20 4.84 -11.39
C GLY A 43 8.56 6.17 -12.06
N GLU A 44 8.23 6.35 -13.35
CA GLU A 44 8.56 7.58 -14.09
C GLU A 44 7.90 8.84 -13.50
N SER A 45 6.71 8.69 -12.94
CA SER A 45 5.93 9.79 -12.35
C SER A 45 5.42 9.48 -10.94
N PHE A 46 5.81 8.34 -10.36
CA PHE A 46 5.28 7.86 -9.08
C PHE A 46 6.35 7.90 -8.00
N PHE A 47 6.02 8.45 -6.83
CA PHE A 47 6.95 8.63 -5.72
C PHE A 47 6.38 7.98 -4.46
N ARG A 48 7.22 7.19 -3.79
CA ARG A 48 6.99 6.78 -2.41
C ARG A 48 7.49 7.88 -1.48
N VAL A 49 6.60 8.36 -0.64
CA VAL A 49 6.86 9.41 0.35
C VAL A 49 6.66 8.81 1.73
N GLN A 50 7.68 8.96 2.57
CA GLN A 50 7.63 8.64 3.98
C GLN A 50 7.97 9.87 4.79
N VAL A 51 7.07 10.26 5.70
CA VAL A 51 7.27 11.35 6.65
C VAL A 51 7.26 10.75 8.04
N GLN A 52 8.40 10.78 8.72
CA GLN A 52 8.52 10.43 10.13
C GLN A 52 8.61 11.72 10.94
N VAL A 53 7.81 11.85 12.00
CA VAL A 53 7.85 13.01 12.89
C VAL A 53 7.93 12.53 14.32
N ASP A 54 9.03 12.85 15.00
CA ASP A 54 9.13 12.65 16.45
C ASP A 54 8.40 13.79 17.18
N ARG A 55 7.27 13.43 17.78
CA ARG A 55 6.41 14.35 18.52
C ARG A 55 6.92 14.58 19.95
N GLY A 56 7.75 13.69 20.48
CA GLY A 56 8.17 13.69 21.88
C GLY A 56 7.03 13.45 22.88
N VAL A 57 5.84 13.08 22.40
CA VAL A 57 4.65 12.79 23.21
C VAL A 57 3.87 11.62 22.60
N GLU A 58 3.35 10.75 23.47
CA GLU A 58 2.49 9.60 23.12
C GLU A 58 1.03 9.97 23.35
N ASP A 59 0.48 10.88 22.53
CA ASP A 59 -0.95 11.19 22.57
C ASP A 59 -1.71 10.19 21.70
N GLU A 60 -2.88 9.72 22.13
CA GLU A 60 -3.66 8.70 21.39
C GLU A 60 -4.18 9.18 20.03
N ASP A 61 -4.56 10.47 19.93
CA ASP A 61 -5.09 11.04 18.71
C ASP A 61 -4.12 12.07 18.12
N GLN A 62 -3.52 11.75 16.97
CA GLN A 62 -2.48 12.52 16.32
C GLN A 62 -2.66 12.54 14.79
N TRP A 63 -2.04 13.53 14.16
CA TRP A 63 -2.04 13.63 12.70
C TRP A 63 -0.69 14.08 12.16
N VAL A 64 -0.40 13.68 10.94
CA VAL A 64 0.72 14.15 10.12
C VAL A 64 0.18 14.54 8.76
N ALA A 65 0.55 15.72 8.28
CA ALA A 65 0.22 16.19 6.95
C ALA A 65 1.50 16.41 6.13
N PHE A 66 1.44 16.01 4.87
CA PHE A 66 2.42 16.31 3.85
C PHE A 66 1.75 17.12 2.76
N GLY A 67 2.31 18.28 2.43
CA GLY A 67 1.81 19.17 1.40
C GLY A 67 2.84 19.45 0.31
N VAL A 68 2.35 19.72 -0.89
CA VAL A 68 3.18 20.11 -2.03
C VAL A 68 2.64 21.35 -2.72
N GLY A 69 3.56 22.12 -3.29
CA GLY A 69 3.25 23.31 -4.08
C GLY A 69 4.24 23.54 -5.22
N GLN A 70 3.77 24.24 -6.25
CA GLN A 70 4.57 24.64 -7.41
C GLN A 70 5.38 25.91 -7.19
N ASP A 71 5.02 26.68 -6.16
CA ASP A 71 5.71 27.90 -5.82
C ASP A 71 7.10 27.65 -5.22
N ALA A 72 7.96 28.66 -5.21
CA ALA A 72 9.25 28.57 -4.53
C ALA A 72 9.06 28.27 -3.02
N ALA A 73 10.03 27.63 -2.37
CA ALA A 73 9.90 27.22 -0.96
C ALA A 73 9.55 28.35 0.01
N ALA A 74 9.94 29.60 -0.28
CA ALA A 74 9.58 30.78 0.52
C ALA A 74 8.06 31.09 0.53
N SER A 75 7.31 30.58 -0.44
CA SER A 75 5.86 30.73 -0.58
C SER A 75 5.11 29.41 -0.41
N CYS A 76 5.79 28.32 0.00
CA CYS A 76 5.15 27.05 0.30
C CYS A 76 4.33 27.16 1.60
N GLY A 77 3.07 27.55 1.47
CA GLY A 77 2.10 27.62 2.54
C GLY A 77 1.26 26.34 2.60
N MET A 78 0.97 25.81 3.80
CA MET A 78 -0.03 24.73 3.90
C MET A 78 -1.35 25.15 3.27
N GLY A 79 -1.79 26.40 3.49
CA GLY A 79 -3.03 26.93 2.93
C GLY A 79 -3.03 27.16 1.41
N SER A 80 -1.92 26.92 0.72
CA SER A 80 -1.85 26.97 -0.75
C SER A 80 -1.32 25.66 -1.34
N SER A 81 -1.23 24.61 -0.52
CA SER A 81 -0.70 23.30 -0.92
C SER A 81 -1.84 22.31 -1.07
N SER A 82 -1.64 21.33 -1.95
CA SER A 82 -2.42 20.10 -1.91
C SER A 82 -1.80 19.16 -0.88
N LEU A 83 -2.63 18.49 -0.08
CA LEU A 83 -2.18 17.77 1.12
C LEU A 83 -2.55 16.29 1.09
N VAL A 84 -1.67 15.45 1.64
CA VAL A 84 -1.99 14.12 2.17
C VAL A 84 -1.94 14.21 3.68
N VAL A 85 -3.01 13.80 4.36
CA VAL A 85 -3.10 13.81 5.83
C VAL A 85 -3.30 12.38 6.32
N GLY A 86 -2.38 11.90 7.14
CA GLY A 86 -2.56 10.71 7.95
C GLY A 86 -3.09 11.07 9.34
N ARG A 87 -4.02 10.28 9.84
CA ARG A 87 -4.63 10.39 11.17
C ARG A 87 -4.49 9.08 11.92
N LEU A 88 -3.91 9.16 13.10
CA LEU A 88 -3.95 8.09 14.07
C LEU A 88 -4.92 8.52 15.16
N CYS A 89 -6.04 7.84 15.31
CA CYS A 89 -7.11 8.28 16.19
C CYS A 89 -7.93 7.09 16.69
N SER A 90 -8.45 7.24 17.89
CA SER A 90 -9.53 6.42 18.41
C SER A 90 -10.81 6.60 17.58
N SER A 91 -11.67 5.57 17.60
CA SER A 91 -12.94 5.59 16.86
C SER A 91 -13.88 6.72 17.26
N GLU A 92 -13.72 7.31 18.45
CA GLU A 92 -14.54 8.43 18.92
C GLU A 92 -14.12 9.77 18.28
N THR A 93 -12.82 9.96 18.01
CA THR A 93 -12.27 11.25 17.56
C THR A 93 -12.30 11.43 16.04
N CYS A 94 -12.20 10.34 15.27
CA CYS A 94 -12.14 10.43 13.81
C CYS A 94 -13.48 10.31 13.09
N GLY A 95 -14.55 9.88 13.75
CA GLY A 95 -15.82 9.59 13.09
C GLY A 95 -15.61 8.68 11.87
N ASP A 96 -16.10 9.10 10.70
CA ASP A 96 -16.00 8.36 9.43
C ASP A 96 -14.75 8.74 8.59
N ALA A 97 -13.80 9.50 9.13
CA ALA A 97 -12.62 9.92 8.38
C ALA A 97 -11.67 8.73 8.10
N THR A 98 -11.15 8.65 6.88
CA THR A 98 -10.17 7.61 6.53
C THR A 98 -8.82 7.89 7.19
N ALA A 99 -8.08 6.81 7.51
CA ALA A 99 -6.79 6.89 8.21
C ALA A 99 -5.75 7.71 7.43
N VAL A 100 -5.77 7.66 6.10
CA VAL A 100 -5.00 8.57 5.24
C VAL A 100 -5.93 9.12 4.16
N GLN A 101 -5.86 10.42 3.89
CA GLN A 101 -6.77 11.11 2.96
C GLN A 101 -6.10 12.29 2.27
N MET A 102 -6.50 12.56 1.03
CA MET A 102 -6.09 13.76 0.31
C MET A 102 -7.03 14.94 0.59
N TYR A 103 -6.44 16.13 0.65
CA TYR A 103 -7.14 17.39 0.85
C TYR A 103 -6.66 18.45 -0.14
N GLU A 104 -7.62 19.25 -0.59
CA GLU A 104 -7.34 20.54 -1.22
C GLU A 104 -7.56 21.65 -0.20
N THR A 105 -6.68 22.64 -0.21
CA THR A 105 -6.78 23.81 0.66
C THR A 105 -7.49 24.93 -0.10
N ASN A 106 -8.50 25.53 0.53
CA ASN A 106 -9.20 26.69 -0.01
C ASN A 106 -8.58 27.97 0.58
N GLY A 107 -7.26 28.10 0.50
CA GLY A 107 -6.55 29.12 1.27
C GLY A 107 -6.42 28.73 2.75
N TYR A 108 -6.45 29.75 3.61
CA TYR A 108 -6.50 29.60 5.06
C TYR A 108 -7.92 29.40 5.60
N SER A 109 -8.95 29.35 4.75
CA SER A 109 -10.35 29.22 5.18
C SER A 109 -10.87 27.78 5.14
N GLY A 110 -9.96 26.79 5.17
CA GLY A 110 -10.33 25.39 5.35
C GLY A 110 -9.76 24.44 4.30
N VAL A 111 -10.05 23.16 4.53
CA VAL A 111 -9.71 22.06 3.63
C VAL A 111 -10.97 21.36 3.16
N THR A 112 -10.97 20.94 1.90
CA THR A 112 -12.00 20.07 1.36
C THR A 112 -11.36 18.72 1.09
N SER A 113 -12.02 17.62 1.46
CA SER A 113 -11.54 16.31 1.04
C SER A 113 -11.49 16.29 -0.47
N ASN A 114 -10.29 16.03 -1.00
CA ASN A 114 -10.15 15.77 -2.40
C ASN A 114 -10.49 14.29 -2.61
N THR A 115 -11.64 14.07 -3.24
CA THR A 115 -12.10 12.76 -3.73
C THR A 115 -11.93 12.66 -5.26
N ASN A 116 -11.30 13.65 -5.88
CA ASN A 116 -11.11 13.72 -7.32
C ASN A 116 -10.29 12.51 -7.79
N SER A 117 -10.71 11.94 -8.91
CA SER A 117 -10.17 10.75 -9.56
C SER A 117 -8.73 10.87 -10.05
N ASP A 118 -8.18 12.09 -10.08
CA ASP A 118 -6.96 12.39 -10.81
C ASP A 118 -5.70 12.19 -9.95
N GLY A 119 -5.84 12.23 -8.62
CA GLY A 119 -4.77 11.88 -7.68
C GLY A 119 -4.77 10.38 -7.40
N THR A 120 -3.65 9.68 -7.62
CA THR A 120 -3.56 8.27 -7.23
C THR A 120 -2.78 8.09 -5.92
N LEU A 121 -3.50 8.15 -4.79
CA LEU A 121 -2.93 7.78 -3.49
C LEU A 121 -2.97 6.25 -3.33
N ARG A 122 -1.80 5.62 -3.12
CA ARG A 122 -1.66 4.16 -2.98
C ARG A 122 -0.73 3.83 -1.82
N ASN A 123 -0.78 2.59 -1.34
CA ASN A 123 0.12 2.08 -0.29
C ASN A 123 0.20 3.04 0.92
N ALA A 124 -0.94 3.67 1.21
CA ALA A 124 -1.04 4.74 2.18
C ALA A 124 -1.32 4.17 3.56
N SER A 125 -0.49 4.54 4.52
CA SER A 125 -0.64 4.12 5.91
C SER A 125 -0.14 5.21 6.84
N ILE A 126 -0.68 5.17 8.06
CA ILE A 126 -0.12 5.91 9.17
C ILE A 126 0.08 4.94 10.34
N SER A 127 1.27 5.00 10.94
CA SER A 127 1.64 4.18 12.08
C SER A 127 2.37 5.01 13.13
N ARG A 128 2.52 4.44 14.33
CA ARG A 128 3.27 5.02 15.42
C ARG A 128 4.19 3.99 16.05
N GLU A 129 5.43 4.38 16.27
CA GLU A 129 6.41 3.62 17.06
C GLU A 129 6.97 4.54 18.15
N GLY A 130 6.54 4.31 19.40
CA GLY A 130 6.81 5.24 20.51
C GLY A 130 6.28 6.64 20.22
N THR A 131 7.16 7.64 20.23
CA THR A 131 6.84 9.06 19.94
C THR A 131 6.92 9.43 18.45
N VAL A 132 7.29 8.47 17.59
CA VAL A 132 7.48 8.70 16.15
C VAL A 132 6.22 8.33 15.38
N LEU A 133 5.62 9.32 14.72
CA LEU A 133 4.54 9.12 13.76
C LEU A 133 5.12 8.94 12.37
N THR A 134 4.70 7.89 11.66
CA THR A 134 5.11 7.63 10.28
C THR A 134 3.90 7.70 9.36
N LEU A 135 3.89 8.67 8.45
CA LEU A 135 2.99 8.70 7.30
C LEU A 135 3.73 8.14 6.09
N ASN A 136 3.23 7.05 5.52
CA ASN A 136 3.76 6.46 4.30
C ASN A 136 2.68 6.48 3.22
N PHE A 137 3.04 6.86 2.00
CA PHE A 137 2.14 6.75 0.85
C PHE A 137 2.93 6.75 -0.46
N GLU A 138 2.26 6.38 -1.53
CA GLU A 138 2.76 6.57 -2.88
C GLU A 138 1.77 7.41 -3.69
N ALA A 139 2.29 8.35 -4.46
CA ALA A 139 1.50 9.23 -5.32
C ALA A 139 2.29 9.71 -6.55
N ASP A 140 1.56 10.05 -7.61
CA ASP A 140 2.01 10.88 -8.73
C ASP A 140 1.51 12.32 -8.60
N ILE A 141 0.26 12.44 -8.13
CA ILE A 141 -0.45 13.70 -7.96
C ILE A 141 -1.01 13.74 -6.54
N ILE A 142 -0.86 14.88 -5.87
CA ILE A 142 -1.54 15.20 -4.63
C ILE A 142 -2.50 16.35 -4.93
N GLY A 143 -3.79 16.11 -4.78
CA GLY A 143 -4.80 17.11 -5.16
C GLY A 143 -4.83 17.35 -6.67
N ALA A 144 -4.63 18.60 -7.08
CA ALA A 144 -4.40 18.98 -8.48
C ALA A 144 -2.90 19.12 -8.84
N GLU A 145 -2.02 18.84 -7.88
CA GLU A 145 -0.59 19.13 -7.97
C GLU A 145 0.23 17.88 -8.29
N SER A 146 0.90 17.94 -9.44
CA SER A 146 1.85 16.93 -9.89
C SER A 146 3.12 16.97 -9.02
N LEU A 147 3.53 15.81 -8.50
CA LEU A 147 4.74 15.71 -7.68
C LEU A 147 5.98 16.06 -8.49
N ILE A 148 6.07 15.65 -9.76
CA ILE A 148 7.24 15.96 -10.61
C ILE A 148 7.43 17.46 -10.84
N ASP A 149 6.33 18.21 -10.85
CA ASP A 149 6.31 19.66 -11.06
C ASP A 149 6.37 20.45 -9.75
N SER A 150 6.22 19.77 -8.60
CA SER A 150 6.30 20.36 -7.28
C SER A 150 7.72 20.86 -6.99
N ARG A 151 7.81 22.08 -6.45
CA ARG A 151 9.09 22.75 -6.15
C ARG A 151 9.36 22.84 -4.66
N CYS A 152 8.34 22.62 -3.86
CA CYS A 152 8.43 22.68 -2.42
C CYS A 152 7.58 21.59 -1.80
N VAL A 153 8.05 21.11 -0.66
CA VAL A 153 7.28 20.25 0.23
C VAL A 153 7.17 20.94 1.57
N ILE A 154 6.06 20.70 2.23
CA ILE A 154 5.77 21.19 3.55
C ILE A 154 5.18 20.06 4.37
N TRP A 155 5.47 20.03 5.66
CA TRP A 155 4.82 19.08 6.54
C TRP A 155 4.41 19.78 7.84
N ALA A 156 3.41 19.20 8.48
CA ALA A 156 2.99 19.56 9.81
C ALA A 156 2.53 18.32 10.55
N ALA A 157 2.67 18.31 11.87
CA ALA A 157 2.11 17.27 12.72
C ALA A 157 1.53 17.87 14.00
N GLY A 158 0.46 17.28 14.50
CA GLY A 158 -0.31 17.80 15.63
C GLY A 158 -1.01 16.72 16.43
N ALA A 159 -1.55 17.11 17.58
CA ALA A 159 -2.58 16.33 18.24
C ALA A 159 -3.92 16.60 17.53
N LEU A 160 -4.77 15.59 17.43
CA LEU A 160 -6.18 15.79 17.14
C LEU A 160 -6.86 16.21 18.45
N THR A 161 -7.85 17.09 18.37
CA THR A 161 -8.70 17.39 19.52
C THR A 161 -10.13 16.99 19.20
N THR A 162 -11.01 16.99 20.19
CA THR A 162 -12.40 16.53 20.09
C THR A 162 -13.29 17.41 19.19
N ASP A 163 -12.80 18.57 18.73
CA ASP A 163 -13.52 19.35 17.73
C ASP A 163 -13.35 18.68 16.34
N SER A 164 -14.41 18.68 15.53
CA SER A 164 -14.51 17.88 14.29
C SER A 164 -13.23 17.89 13.43
N ALA A 165 -12.88 16.74 12.86
CA ALA A 165 -11.60 16.50 12.19
C ALA A 165 -11.26 17.49 11.04
N ASN A 166 -12.27 18.17 10.48
CA ASN A 166 -12.10 19.17 9.42
C ASN A 166 -11.93 20.60 9.99
N ASP A 167 -12.68 20.98 11.03
CA ASP A 167 -12.55 22.29 11.68
C ASP A 167 -11.15 22.49 12.29
N HIS A 168 -10.48 21.40 12.65
CA HIS A 168 -9.13 21.44 13.20
C HIS A 168 -8.03 21.64 12.15
N LEU A 169 -8.14 21.00 11.00
CA LEU A 169 -7.24 21.26 9.88
C LEU A 169 -7.38 22.71 9.43
N GLU A 170 -8.60 23.24 9.39
CA GLU A 170 -8.89 24.65 9.10
C GLU A 170 -8.25 25.63 10.10
N ARG A 171 -8.39 25.39 11.41
CA ARG A 171 -7.76 26.23 12.45
C ARG A 171 -6.23 26.16 12.43
N HIS A 172 -5.67 24.99 12.13
CA HIS A 172 -4.22 24.80 12.13
C HIS A 172 -3.55 25.34 10.88
N PHE A 173 -4.20 25.31 9.72
CA PHE A 173 -3.62 25.94 8.54
C PHE A 173 -3.69 27.46 8.61
N SER A 174 -4.72 28.03 9.24
CA SER A 174 -4.97 29.48 9.31
C SER A 174 -4.20 30.24 10.38
N ALA A 175 -3.77 29.60 11.46
CA ALA A 175 -3.19 30.29 12.62
C ALA A 175 -1.70 29.95 12.84
N ASN A 176 -0.88 30.98 13.08
CA ASN A 176 0.49 30.90 13.60
C ASN A 176 0.54 30.40 15.07
N GLY A 177 -0.34 29.48 15.47
CA GLY A 177 -0.44 28.97 16.83
C GLY A 177 0.79 28.18 17.25
N GLU A 178 1.25 28.38 18.49
CA GLU A 178 2.53 27.92 19.05
C GLU A 178 2.68 26.39 19.20
N THR A 179 1.65 25.58 18.90
CA THR A 179 1.66 24.12 19.14
C THR A 179 1.98 23.25 17.93
N MET A 180 2.24 23.84 16.76
CA MET A 180 2.60 23.09 15.56
C MET A 180 4.10 23.12 15.28
N ARG A 181 4.67 21.94 15.01
CA ARG A 181 5.96 21.83 14.34
C ARG A 181 5.71 21.86 12.85
N ARG A 182 6.23 22.89 12.19
CA ARG A 182 6.17 23.06 10.74
C ARG A 182 7.58 23.20 10.21
N SER A 183 7.84 22.58 9.07
CA SER A 183 9.01 22.92 8.28
C SER A 183 8.70 22.79 6.80
N SER A 184 9.49 23.46 5.98
CA SER A 184 9.38 23.44 4.53
C SER A 184 10.76 23.29 3.92
N ILE A 185 10.86 22.54 2.83
CA ILE A 185 12.11 22.35 2.11
C ILE A 185 11.85 22.33 0.61
N SER A 186 12.79 22.85 -0.17
CA SER A 186 12.78 22.71 -1.62
C SER A 186 13.15 21.28 -1.98
N VAL A 187 12.31 20.61 -2.77
CA VAL A 187 12.59 19.29 -3.34
C VAL A 187 12.47 19.43 -4.85
N ASN A 188 13.40 18.86 -5.59
CA ASN A 188 13.34 18.80 -7.04
C ASN A 188 12.96 17.38 -7.46
N PHE A 189 11.66 17.08 -7.47
CA PHE A 189 11.14 15.77 -7.82
C PHE A 189 11.49 15.37 -9.26
N ALA A 190 11.49 16.32 -10.19
CA ALA A 190 11.97 16.08 -11.55
C ALA A 190 13.42 15.59 -11.59
N ALA A 191 14.31 16.12 -10.74
CA ALA A 191 15.68 15.61 -10.64
C ALA A 191 15.74 14.20 -10.02
N LEU A 192 14.83 13.87 -9.10
CA LEU A 192 14.69 12.51 -8.54
C LEU A 192 14.19 11.52 -9.59
N ALA A 193 13.20 11.90 -10.40
CA ALA A 193 12.66 11.06 -11.47
C ALA A 193 13.60 10.93 -12.68
N ALA A 194 14.31 12.01 -13.03
CA ALA A 194 15.27 12.03 -14.13
C ALA A 194 16.61 11.38 -13.77
N SER A 195 16.86 11.14 -12.48
CA SER A 195 17.94 10.24 -12.09
C SER A 195 17.58 8.88 -12.68
N PRO A 196 18.41 8.28 -13.57
CA PRO A 196 18.08 7.00 -14.16
C PRO A 196 17.76 6.06 -13.01
N ILE A 197 16.51 5.59 -13.00
CA ILE A 197 16.10 4.50 -12.13
C ILE A 197 16.93 3.35 -12.66
N ASP A 198 18.10 3.13 -12.05
CA ASP A 198 18.70 1.82 -12.05
C ASP A 198 17.65 0.99 -11.33
N SER A 199 16.68 0.49 -12.11
CA SER A 199 15.91 -0.69 -11.76
C SER A 199 17.01 -1.60 -11.30
N PRO A 200 17.14 -1.86 -9.98
CA PRO A 200 18.32 -2.53 -9.44
C PRO A 200 18.50 -3.70 -10.38
N ALA A 201 19.64 -3.78 -11.10
CA ALA A 201 19.88 -4.91 -11.99
C ALA A 201 19.67 -6.08 -11.07
N PRO A 202 18.53 -6.81 -11.20
CA PRO A 202 17.76 -7.32 -10.08
C PRO A 202 18.82 -7.77 -9.14
N THR A 203 18.98 -7.09 -7.99
CA THR A 203 19.83 -7.64 -6.94
C THR A 203 19.44 -9.10 -7.02
N PRO A 204 20.36 -10.04 -7.23
CA PRO A 204 19.99 -11.40 -7.00
C PRO A 204 19.64 -11.37 -5.51
N GLN A 205 18.39 -10.95 -5.20
CA GLN A 205 17.53 -11.43 -4.17
C GLN A 205 17.93 -12.87 -4.27
N PRO A 206 18.72 -13.36 -3.28
CA PRO A 206 19.20 -14.72 -3.33
C PRO A 206 17.99 -15.46 -3.81
N SER A 207 18.11 -15.97 -5.05
CA SER A 207 17.01 -16.69 -5.64
C SER A 207 17.00 -17.83 -4.68
N ASP A 208 16.11 -17.73 -3.68
CA ASP A 208 15.86 -18.72 -2.68
C ASP A 208 15.43 -19.83 -3.59
N ALA A 209 16.43 -20.63 -3.99
CA ALA A 209 16.36 -21.39 -5.22
C ALA A 209 15.10 -22.20 -5.02
N PRO A 210 14.06 -21.98 -5.83
CA PRO A 210 12.70 -22.29 -5.44
C PRO A 210 12.69 -23.75 -5.00
N SER A 211 12.64 -23.96 -3.69
CA SER A 211 12.85 -25.30 -3.15
C SER A 211 11.61 -26.13 -3.40
N ASN A 212 10.48 -25.44 -3.58
CA ASN A 212 9.16 -26.01 -3.81
C ASN A 212 8.60 -25.56 -5.17
N PRO A 213 7.84 -26.42 -5.85
CA PRO A 213 7.15 -26.05 -7.08
C PRO A 213 6.14 -24.92 -6.82
N VAL A 214 5.76 -24.19 -7.86
CA VAL A 214 4.70 -23.18 -7.79
C VAL A 214 3.37 -23.89 -7.98
N GLY A 215 2.42 -23.64 -7.08
CA GLY A 215 1.04 -24.07 -7.23
C GLY A 215 0.21 -23.01 -7.94
N THR A 216 -0.80 -23.44 -8.68
CA THR A 216 -1.70 -22.57 -9.42
C THR A 216 -3.14 -23.04 -9.21
N ILE A 217 -4.03 -22.06 -8.98
CA ILE A 217 -5.48 -22.22 -8.89
C ILE A 217 -6.10 -21.33 -9.96
N GLU A 218 -6.80 -21.94 -10.91
CA GLU A 218 -7.60 -21.21 -11.90
C GLU A 218 -9.08 -21.31 -11.51
N ALA A 219 -9.73 -20.18 -11.29
CA ALA A 219 -11.15 -20.12 -10.95
C ALA A 219 -11.93 -19.18 -11.87
N PHE A 220 -13.25 -19.19 -11.73
CA PHE A 220 -14.17 -18.33 -12.49
C PHE A 220 -13.94 -18.40 -14.01
N ASN A 221 -13.83 -19.62 -14.54
CA ASN A 221 -13.56 -19.88 -15.97
C ASN A 221 -12.21 -19.35 -16.48
N GLY A 222 -11.22 -19.22 -15.59
CA GLY A 222 -9.88 -18.75 -15.91
C GLY A 222 -9.67 -17.25 -15.70
N ASP A 223 -10.70 -16.53 -15.24
CA ASP A 223 -10.57 -15.10 -14.95
C ASP A 223 -9.76 -14.84 -13.67
N LEU A 224 -9.85 -15.74 -12.67
CA LEU A 224 -9.00 -15.66 -11.48
C LEU A 224 -7.85 -16.65 -11.60
N ASP A 225 -6.63 -16.14 -11.53
CA ASP A 225 -5.39 -16.91 -11.39
C ASP A 225 -4.78 -16.64 -10.01
N VAL A 226 -4.61 -17.69 -9.20
CA VAL A 226 -3.90 -17.60 -7.91
C VAL A 226 -2.68 -18.51 -7.97
N THR A 227 -1.51 -17.90 -7.90
CA THR A 227 -0.24 -18.63 -7.74
C THR A 227 0.21 -18.58 -6.29
N TYR A 228 0.75 -19.69 -5.79
CA TYR A 228 1.28 -19.79 -4.44
C TYR A 228 2.58 -20.59 -4.40
N GLN A 229 3.49 -20.20 -3.50
CA GLN A 229 4.79 -20.83 -3.38
C GLN A 229 5.32 -20.72 -1.94
N VAL A 230 5.80 -21.84 -1.39
CA VAL A 230 6.53 -21.85 -0.11
C VAL A 230 8.00 -21.50 -0.37
N THR A 231 8.47 -20.43 0.27
CA THR A 231 9.85 -19.91 0.16
C THR A 231 10.84 -20.77 0.96
N ALA A 232 12.14 -20.52 0.79
CA ALA A 232 13.18 -21.19 1.57
C ALA A 232 13.10 -20.89 3.08
N SER A 233 12.52 -19.75 3.47
CA SER A 233 12.30 -19.37 4.87
C SER A 233 11.05 -20.03 5.49
N GLY A 234 10.25 -20.76 4.70
CA GLY A 234 8.98 -21.35 5.14
C GLY A 234 7.79 -20.38 5.08
N ALA A 235 7.99 -19.15 4.61
CA ALA A 235 6.88 -18.25 4.29
C ALA A 235 6.17 -18.70 3.01
N THR A 236 4.93 -18.26 2.81
CA THR A 236 4.17 -18.50 1.59
C THR A 236 3.97 -17.20 0.84
N ARG A 237 4.42 -17.16 -0.41
CA ARG A 237 4.14 -16.08 -1.36
C ARG A 237 2.86 -16.43 -2.12
N ILE A 238 1.90 -15.52 -2.15
CA ILE A 238 0.65 -15.64 -2.89
C ILE A 238 0.52 -14.45 -3.84
N VAL A 239 0.10 -14.71 -5.08
CA VAL A 239 -0.24 -13.70 -6.08
C VAL A 239 -1.57 -14.08 -6.71
N ALA A 240 -2.56 -13.19 -6.61
CA ALA A 240 -3.88 -13.35 -7.20
C ALA A 240 -4.11 -12.28 -8.27
N ARG A 241 -4.58 -12.69 -9.46
CA ARG A 241 -4.83 -11.81 -10.61
C ARG A 241 -6.24 -11.97 -11.11
N TYR A 242 -6.90 -10.85 -11.39
CA TYR A 242 -8.26 -10.83 -11.93
C TYR A 242 -8.48 -9.65 -12.90
N PRO A 243 -9.17 -9.82 -14.05
CA PRO A 243 -9.40 -8.77 -15.04
C PRO A 243 -10.40 -7.72 -14.54
N MET A 244 -9.91 -6.76 -13.77
CA MET A 244 -10.66 -5.59 -13.30
C MET A 244 -9.73 -4.41 -12.99
N THR A 245 -10.28 -3.19 -13.02
CA THR A 245 -9.57 -1.95 -12.68
C THR A 245 -10.00 -1.35 -11.34
N SER A 246 -11.11 -1.82 -10.76
CA SER A 246 -11.67 -1.35 -9.49
C SER A 246 -12.42 -2.50 -8.83
N GLY A 247 -12.33 -2.58 -7.50
CA GLY A 247 -12.85 -3.69 -6.73
C GLY A 247 -11.85 -4.23 -5.70
N TRP A 248 -12.09 -5.44 -5.23
CA TRP A 248 -11.17 -6.13 -4.31
C TRP A 248 -11.10 -7.63 -4.59
N ILE A 249 -9.93 -8.20 -4.27
CA ILE A 249 -9.66 -9.64 -4.25
C ILE A 249 -9.36 -10.03 -2.80
N GLY A 250 -10.08 -11.02 -2.29
CA GLY A 250 -9.82 -11.65 -1.00
C GLY A 250 -9.23 -13.04 -1.19
N ILE A 251 -8.10 -13.31 -0.54
CA ILE A 251 -7.47 -14.63 -0.47
C ILE A 251 -7.32 -15.00 0.99
N GLY A 252 -7.85 -16.16 1.40
CA GLY A 252 -7.72 -16.62 2.77
C GLY A 252 -7.43 -18.09 2.89
N LEU A 253 -7.16 -18.49 4.12
CA LEU A 253 -6.89 -19.87 4.51
C LEU A 253 -8.05 -20.37 5.37
N SER A 254 -8.50 -21.58 5.12
CA SER A 254 -9.59 -22.23 5.85
C SER A 254 -9.32 -23.72 6.08
N ASP A 255 -9.67 -24.23 7.27
CA ASP A 255 -9.52 -25.66 7.59
C ASP A 255 -10.46 -26.55 6.74
N ASP A 256 -11.61 -26.03 6.33
CA ASP A 256 -12.67 -26.80 5.66
C ASP A 256 -13.14 -26.19 4.33
N GLY A 257 -12.55 -25.06 3.92
CA GLY A 257 -12.95 -24.31 2.72
C GLY A 257 -14.12 -23.35 2.94
N SER A 258 -14.62 -23.21 4.18
CA SER A 258 -15.63 -22.22 4.54
C SER A 258 -15.02 -20.82 4.67
N MET A 259 -15.81 -19.80 4.31
CA MET A 259 -15.47 -18.39 4.53
C MET A 259 -15.47 -18.05 6.03
N VAL A 260 -16.50 -18.46 6.76
CA VAL A 260 -16.56 -18.21 8.21
C VAL A 260 -15.55 -19.10 8.91
N GLY A 261 -14.69 -18.50 9.72
CA GLY A 261 -13.54 -19.14 10.35
C GLY A 261 -12.24 -18.97 9.57
N SER A 262 -12.28 -18.45 8.34
CA SER A 262 -11.06 -18.25 7.55
C SER A 262 -10.28 -17.02 8.00
N HIS A 263 -8.99 -17.03 7.67
CA HIS A 263 -8.07 -15.92 7.87
C HIS A 263 -7.62 -15.41 6.51
N ALA A 264 -7.91 -14.16 6.19
CA ALA A 264 -7.81 -13.64 4.83
C ALA A 264 -6.95 -12.39 4.73
N VAL A 265 -6.34 -12.21 3.56
CA VAL A 265 -5.82 -10.95 3.05
C VAL A 265 -6.81 -10.42 2.03
N ILE A 266 -7.23 -9.17 2.16
CA ILE A 266 -8.08 -8.49 1.17
C ILE A 266 -7.30 -7.30 0.63
N GLY A 267 -7.12 -7.26 -0.69
CA GLY A 267 -6.49 -6.17 -1.41
C GLY A 267 -7.44 -5.56 -2.44
N GLY A 268 -7.46 -4.23 -2.58
CA GLY A 268 -8.37 -3.55 -3.49
C GLY A 268 -8.01 -2.10 -3.78
N LEU A 269 -8.55 -1.60 -4.90
CA LEU A 269 -8.39 -0.22 -5.36
C LEU A 269 -9.73 0.33 -5.87
N GLY A 270 -9.95 1.64 -5.68
CA GLY A 270 -11.19 2.30 -6.09
C GLY A 270 -12.43 1.82 -5.31
N VAL A 271 -12.25 1.39 -4.06
CA VAL A 271 -13.31 0.90 -3.17
C VAL A 271 -13.39 1.81 -1.95
N SER A 272 -14.55 2.42 -1.69
CA SER A 272 -14.81 3.15 -0.45
C SER A 272 -14.88 2.21 0.74
N ASP A 273 -14.54 2.71 1.93
CA ASP A 273 -14.69 1.99 3.21
C ASP A 273 -13.83 0.74 3.37
N LEU A 274 -12.94 0.45 2.42
CA LEU A 274 -11.91 -0.57 2.58
C LEU A 274 -10.88 -0.04 3.61
N PRO A 275 -10.70 -0.68 4.77
CA PRO A 275 -9.88 -0.12 5.85
C PRO A 275 -8.40 0.09 5.47
N ALA A 276 -7.88 -0.68 4.52
CA ALA A 276 -6.53 -0.58 3.99
C ALA A 276 -6.48 -1.11 2.54
N SER A 277 -5.60 -0.56 1.69
CA SER A 277 -5.44 -1.02 0.30
C SER A 277 -5.08 -2.51 0.21
N VAL A 278 -4.31 -3.03 1.17
CA VAL A 278 -4.15 -4.46 1.45
C VAL A 278 -4.13 -4.62 2.97
N GLY A 279 -4.92 -5.56 3.49
CA GLY A 279 -4.99 -5.80 4.94
C GLY A 279 -5.32 -7.25 5.28
N GLU A 280 -5.08 -7.62 6.53
CA GLU A 280 -5.44 -8.93 7.08
C GLU A 280 -6.79 -8.86 7.81
N TYR A 281 -7.57 -9.93 7.73
CA TYR A 281 -8.94 -10.01 8.22
C TYR A 281 -9.22 -11.40 8.78
N GLN A 282 -9.87 -11.45 9.95
CA GLN A 282 -10.41 -12.69 10.50
C GLN A 282 -11.91 -12.76 10.23
N LEU A 283 -12.36 -13.71 9.42
CA LEU A 283 -13.74 -13.80 8.95
C LEU A 283 -14.62 -14.54 9.96
N LYS A 284 -15.05 -13.86 11.02
CA LYS A 284 -15.81 -14.48 12.13
C LYS A 284 -17.29 -14.72 11.83
N SER A 285 -17.84 -14.07 10.81
CA SER A 285 -19.25 -14.14 10.44
C SER A 285 -19.45 -13.75 8.98
N TYR A 286 -20.68 -13.81 8.47
CA TYR A 286 -21.06 -13.34 7.13
C TYR A 286 -21.23 -11.81 7.03
N GLY A 287 -20.74 -11.04 8.01
CA GLY A 287 -20.74 -9.58 7.99
C GLY A 287 -19.49 -8.98 7.35
N THR A 288 -19.47 -7.65 7.24
CA THR A 288 -18.27 -6.90 6.85
C THR A 288 -17.13 -7.20 7.82
N PRO A 289 -15.98 -7.72 7.35
CA PRO A 289 -14.87 -7.99 8.24
C PRO A 289 -14.17 -6.69 8.65
N SER A 290 -13.70 -6.64 9.89
CA SER A 290 -12.84 -5.57 10.38
C SER A 290 -11.37 -5.93 10.16
N LEU A 291 -10.53 -4.91 9.96
CA LEU A 291 -9.08 -5.09 9.89
C LEU A 291 -8.58 -5.81 11.16
N TYR A 292 -7.68 -6.77 10.97
CA TYR A 292 -7.02 -7.48 12.05
C TYR A 292 -6.05 -6.54 12.77
N THR A 293 -6.17 -6.45 14.10
CA THR A 293 -5.38 -5.53 14.94
C THR A 293 -4.25 -6.22 15.70
N GLY A 294 -4.06 -7.53 15.49
CA GLY A 294 -2.95 -8.27 16.10
C GLY A 294 -1.64 -8.08 15.33
N SER A 295 -0.59 -8.79 15.76
CA SER A 295 0.69 -8.79 15.04
C SER A 295 0.53 -9.40 13.66
N SER A 296 1.00 -8.67 12.65
CA SER A 296 1.09 -9.14 11.27
C SER A 296 2.48 -9.72 11.01
N GLU A 297 2.54 -10.86 10.33
CA GLU A 297 3.78 -11.41 9.76
C GLU A 297 3.72 -11.41 8.23
N MET A 298 2.87 -10.53 7.67
CA MET A 298 2.76 -10.30 6.24
C MET A 298 3.81 -9.27 5.78
N SER A 299 4.50 -9.57 4.68
CA SER A 299 5.45 -8.69 4.00
C SER A 299 5.13 -8.61 2.51
N ASP A 300 5.76 -7.65 1.81
CA ASP A 300 5.66 -7.49 0.35
C ASP A 300 4.22 -7.44 -0.17
N ALA A 301 3.32 -6.95 0.67
CA ALA A 301 1.91 -6.81 0.38
C ALA A 301 1.70 -5.67 -0.61
N SER A 302 1.04 -5.95 -1.73
CA SER A 302 0.75 -4.94 -2.74
C SER A 302 -0.56 -5.21 -3.45
N VAL A 303 -1.19 -4.14 -3.91
CA VAL A 303 -2.27 -4.19 -4.90
C VAL A 303 -1.92 -3.25 -6.04
N THR A 304 -1.96 -3.76 -7.27
CA THR A 304 -1.68 -2.98 -8.47
C THR A 304 -2.73 -3.25 -9.54
N VAL A 305 -2.86 -2.33 -10.49
CA VAL A 305 -3.66 -2.53 -11.71
C VAL A 305 -2.75 -2.20 -12.89
N ASP A 306 -2.56 -3.17 -13.77
CA ASP A 306 -1.83 -3.01 -15.03
C ASP A 306 -2.58 -3.72 -16.15
N GLY A 307 -2.67 -3.09 -17.33
CA GLY A 307 -3.36 -3.66 -18.49
C GLY A 307 -4.83 -4.06 -18.25
N GLY A 308 -5.50 -3.46 -17.26
CA GLY A 308 -6.87 -3.84 -16.87
C GLY A 308 -6.97 -5.07 -15.98
N VAL A 309 -5.85 -5.55 -15.43
CA VAL A 309 -5.78 -6.68 -14.50
C VAL A 309 -5.37 -6.15 -13.13
N MET A 310 -6.16 -6.46 -12.11
CA MET A 310 -5.81 -6.24 -10.71
C MET A 310 -4.96 -7.40 -10.22
N GLU A 311 -3.81 -7.10 -9.63
CA GLU A 311 -2.94 -8.07 -8.95
C GLU A 311 -2.90 -7.74 -7.46
N VAL A 312 -3.19 -8.71 -6.61
CA VAL A 312 -2.94 -8.68 -5.16
C VAL A 312 -1.84 -9.68 -4.84
N SER A 313 -0.74 -9.21 -4.27
CA SER A 313 0.40 -10.05 -3.90
C SER A 313 0.77 -9.87 -2.43
N PHE A 314 1.25 -10.91 -1.77
CA PHE A 314 1.85 -10.83 -0.44
C PHE A 314 2.72 -12.05 -0.13
N THR A 315 3.57 -11.94 0.88
CA THR A 315 4.32 -13.04 1.48
C THR A 315 3.96 -13.11 2.96
N ALA A 316 3.69 -14.30 3.51
CA ALA A 316 3.30 -14.43 4.92
C ALA A 316 3.72 -15.77 5.53
N THR A 317 4.06 -15.76 6.82
CA THR A 317 4.15 -16.98 7.67
C THR A 317 2.87 -17.23 8.46
N SER A 318 2.08 -16.18 8.68
CA SER A 318 0.74 -16.25 9.25
C SER A 318 -0.19 -15.22 8.60
N ILE A 319 -1.48 -15.53 8.53
CA ILE A 319 -2.52 -14.62 8.10
C ILE A 319 -3.46 -14.36 9.28
N ALA A 320 -3.61 -13.10 9.69
CA ALA A 320 -4.46 -12.68 10.80
C ALA A 320 -4.29 -13.56 12.06
N GLY A 321 -3.04 -13.89 12.40
CA GLY A 321 -2.69 -14.74 13.56
C GLY A 321 -2.82 -16.25 13.35
N ARG A 322 -3.28 -16.75 12.19
CA ARG A 322 -3.24 -18.18 11.84
C ARG A 322 -1.96 -18.48 11.08
N THR A 323 -1.10 -19.32 11.67
CA THR A 323 0.12 -19.82 11.02
C THR A 323 -0.21 -20.65 9.78
N LEU A 324 0.54 -20.46 8.70
CA LEU A 324 0.52 -21.33 7.53
C LEU A 324 1.23 -22.64 7.87
N ASP A 325 0.49 -23.73 7.98
CA ASP A 325 1.07 -25.06 8.11
C ASP A 325 1.44 -25.61 6.73
N ALA A 326 2.66 -25.31 6.28
CA ALA A 326 3.21 -25.81 5.01
C ALA A 326 3.41 -27.34 4.99
N SER A 327 3.16 -28.05 6.09
CA SER A 327 3.21 -29.52 6.14
C SER A 327 1.83 -30.17 6.08
N GLY A 328 0.76 -29.39 6.25
CA GLY A 328 -0.63 -29.86 6.26
C GLY A 328 -1.37 -29.68 4.94
N ASP A 329 -2.60 -30.20 4.91
CA ASP A 329 -3.61 -29.82 3.92
C ASP A 329 -4.32 -28.56 4.43
N ASP A 330 -4.44 -27.55 3.58
CA ASP A 330 -5.24 -26.34 3.87
C ASP A 330 -6.22 -26.10 2.71
N HIS A 331 -7.20 -25.23 2.90
CA HIS A 331 -7.97 -24.69 1.81
C HIS A 331 -7.58 -23.23 1.59
N ILE A 332 -7.21 -22.89 0.35
CA ILE A 332 -7.25 -21.50 -0.09
C ILE A 332 -8.70 -21.19 -0.45
N VAL A 333 -9.31 -20.25 0.29
CA VAL A 333 -10.59 -19.62 -0.06
C VAL A 333 -10.30 -18.32 -0.79
N PHE A 334 -11.11 -18.00 -1.80
CA PHE A 334 -10.93 -16.79 -2.58
C PHE A 334 -12.26 -16.15 -2.93
N ALA A 335 -12.26 -14.83 -3.02
CA ALA A 335 -13.43 -14.03 -3.36
C ALA A 335 -13.04 -12.81 -4.18
N VAL A 336 -13.92 -12.38 -5.07
CA VAL A 336 -13.73 -11.20 -5.92
C VAL A 336 -15.01 -10.36 -5.91
N TYR A 337 -14.83 -9.05 -5.84
CA TYR A 337 -15.91 -8.07 -5.98
C TYR A 337 -15.50 -6.98 -6.96
N GLN A 338 -16.38 -6.69 -7.92
CA GLN A 338 -16.23 -5.65 -8.93
C GLN A 338 -17.19 -4.49 -8.62
N GLY A 339 -16.73 -3.57 -7.80
CA GLY A 339 -17.52 -2.39 -7.46
C GLY A 339 -16.77 -1.41 -6.58
N SER A 340 -17.47 -0.37 -6.13
CA SER A 340 -16.85 0.80 -5.51
C SER A 340 -17.03 0.91 -3.99
N THR A 341 -17.58 -0.09 -3.31
CA THR A 341 -17.89 -0.05 -1.86
C THR A 341 -17.49 -1.34 -1.16
N PHE A 342 -16.82 -1.24 -0.01
CA PHE A 342 -16.52 -2.39 0.84
C PHE A 342 -17.73 -2.77 1.72
N GLY A 343 -17.74 -4.00 2.23
CA GLY A 343 -18.82 -4.51 3.07
C GLY A 343 -20.06 -5.06 2.33
N ARG A 344 -20.03 -5.05 1.00
CA ARG A 344 -20.96 -5.86 0.19
C ARG A 344 -20.45 -7.29 0.06
N GLN A 345 -21.39 -8.20 -0.19
CA GLN A 345 -21.08 -9.57 -0.57
C GLN A 345 -20.27 -9.57 -1.88
N HIS A 346 -19.26 -10.43 -1.96
CA HIS A 346 -18.50 -10.67 -3.19
C HIS A 346 -19.41 -11.14 -4.34
N ASP A 347 -19.01 -10.83 -5.58
CA ASP A 347 -19.71 -11.30 -6.77
C ASP A 347 -19.41 -12.77 -7.04
N ASN A 348 -18.16 -13.16 -6.81
CA ASN A 348 -17.66 -14.50 -7.04
C ASN A 348 -16.85 -14.99 -5.84
N ALA A 349 -17.00 -16.27 -5.48
CA ALA A 349 -16.18 -16.91 -4.45
C ALA A 349 -16.00 -18.40 -4.72
N GLY A 350 -14.95 -18.98 -4.16
CA GLY A 350 -14.67 -20.40 -4.24
C GLY A 350 -13.58 -20.82 -3.26
N ASN A 351 -13.23 -22.10 -3.30
CA ASN A 351 -12.09 -22.61 -2.58
C ASN A 351 -11.40 -23.74 -3.35
N ALA A 352 -10.13 -23.96 -3.01
CA ALA A 352 -9.33 -25.06 -3.50
C ALA A 352 -8.54 -25.67 -2.34
N ARG A 353 -8.50 -27.00 -2.28
CA ARG A 353 -7.56 -27.71 -1.42
C ARG A 353 -6.16 -27.50 -1.95
N VAL A 354 -5.23 -27.19 -1.06
CA VAL A 354 -3.82 -27.04 -1.41
C VAL A 354 -2.98 -27.99 -0.57
N ASN A 355 -2.01 -28.62 -1.24
CA ASN A 355 -0.93 -29.32 -0.58
C ASN A 355 0.34 -28.50 -0.79
N TRP A 356 0.84 -27.91 0.28
CA TRP A 356 2.00 -27.02 0.26
C TRP A 356 3.31 -27.76 -0.09
N THR A 357 3.39 -29.05 0.21
CA THR A 357 4.56 -29.90 -0.08
C THR A 357 4.59 -30.45 -1.51
N SER A 358 3.41 -30.52 -2.15
CA SER A 358 3.27 -30.97 -3.53
C SER A 358 2.17 -30.15 -4.22
N PRO A 359 2.51 -28.93 -4.69
CA PRO A 359 1.61 -28.11 -5.47
C PRO A 359 1.34 -28.75 -6.83
N VAL A 360 0.43 -29.71 -6.84
CA VAL A 360 -0.25 -30.21 -8.03
C VAL A 360 -1.40 -29.24 -8.32
N PRO A 361 -1.72 -28.93 -9.59
CA PRO A 361 -2.90 -28.12 -9.91
C PRO A 361 -4.12 -28.70 -9.21
N SER A 362 -4.70 -27.93 -8.29
CA SER A 362 -5.86 -28.39 -7.53
C SER A 362 -7.13 -28.13 -8.34
N SER A 363 -7.98 -29.15 -8.45
CA SER A 363 -9.29 -28.98 -9.06
C SER A 363 -10.15 -28.05 -8.20
N VAL A 364 -10.55 -26.91 -8.75
CA VAL A 364 -11.40 -25.94 -8.04
C VAL A 364 -12.79 -26.52 -7.81
N SER A 365 -13.25 -26.43 -6.56
CA SER A 365 -14.66 -26.65 -6.23
C SER A 365 -15.38 -25.31 -6.28
N GLN A 366 -16.14 -25.05 -7.34
CA GLN A 366 -17.00 -23.88 -7.37
C GLN A 366 -18.11 -24.03 -6.32
N MET A 367 -18.21 -23.05 -5.41
CA MET A 367 -19.38 -22.92 -4.56
C MET A 367 -20.54 -22.44 -5.44
N SER A 368 -21.45 -23.36 -5.81
CA SER A 368 -22.56 -22.98 -6.68
C SER A 368 -23.44 -21.91 -6.00
N ALA A 369 -23.87 -20.90 -6.77
CA ALA A 369 -24.81 -19.87 -6.33
C ALA A 369 -26.14 -20.42 -5.74
N PHE A 370 -26.43 -21.71 -5.95
CA PHE A 370 -27.57 -22.41 -5.37
C PHE A 370 -27.49 -22.56 -3.84
N GLN A 371 -26.30 -22.60 -3.24
CA GLN A 371 -26.17 -22.54 -1.77
C GLN A 371 -26.54 -21.16 -1.23
N THR A 372 -26.15 -20.08 -1.93
CA THR A 372 -26.51 -18.70 -1.59
C THR A 372 -28.03 -18.48 -1.60
N LEU A 373 -28.74 -19.07 -2.57
CA LEU A 373 -30.20 -19.00 -2.63
C LEU A 373 -30.87 -19.78 -1.49
N LEU A 374 -30.31 -20.91 -1.07
CA LEU A 374 -30.85 -21.71 0.04
C LEU A 374 -30.72 -20.99 1.39
N PHE A 375 -29.61 -20.26 1.61
CA PHE A 375 -29.42 -19.47 2.84
C PHE A 375 -30.31 -18.22 2.89
N ALA A 376 -30.56 -17.55 1.76
CA ALA A 376 -31.52 -16.45 1.70
C ALA A 376 -32.94 -16.91 2.06
N ILE A 377 -33.34 -18.11 1.60
CA ILE A 377 -34.65 -18.70 1.93
C ILE A 377 -34.75 -19.09 3.42
N ILE A 378 -33.67 -19.60 4.03
CA ILE A 378 -33.65 -19.96 5.46
C ILE A 378 -33.70 -18.69 6.33
N ALA A 379 -32.95 -17.64 5.99
CA ALA A 379 -32.97 -16.36 6.70
C ALA A 379 -34.35 -15.68 6.61
N MET A 380 -35.00 -15.69 5.44
CA MET A 380 -36.37 -15.18 5.29
C MET A 380 -37.39 -16.00 6.11
N ARG A 381 -37.22 -17.32 6.24
CA ARG A 381 -38.10 -18.16 7.07
C ARG A 381 -37.92 -17.94 8.57
N ALA A 382 -36.73 -17.56 9.02
CA ALA A 382 -36.49 -17.18 10.41
C ALA A 382 -37.11 -15.82 10.73
N ALA A 383 -37.01 -14.85 9.81
CA ALA A 383 -37.60 -13.52 9.95
C ALA A 383 -39.15 -13.49 9.89
N VAL A 384 -39.78 -14.48 9.24
CA VAL A 384 -41.25 -14.62 9.20
C VAL A 384 -41.80 -15.36 10.44
N ARG A 385 -40.94 -15.95 11.27
CA ARG A 385 -41.32 -16.68 12.49
C ARG A 385 -41.00 -15.94 13.80
N ALA A 386 -40.24 -14.85 13.73
CA ALA A 386 -40.12 -13.86 14.79
C ALA A 386 -41.18 -12.77 14.57
#